data_AF-A0A947PAA4-F1
#
_entry.id   AF-A0A947PAA4-F1
#
_cell.length_a   1.000
_cell.length_b   1.000
_cell.length_c   1.000
_cell.angle_alpha   90.00
_cell.angle_beta   90.00
_cell.angle_gamma   90.00
#
_symmetry.space_group_name_H-M   'P 1'
#
loop_
_entity.id
_entity.type
_entity.pdbx_description
1 polymer ?
#
loop_
_entity_poly.entity_id
_entity_poly.type
_entity_poly.pdbx_seq_one_letter_code
_entity_poly.pdbx_strand_id
1 'polypeptide(L)'
;MNLHQERYWQLLLHMVDGTSEIDDSSFFLAKDGKTDADSELQATLDSFFQAGTHDDNSTLCRFPARKAWLQEKLNIIDFPHAGCDEYDKILKRLNPKSATLVFPSAHINSPASMFGHTFLRINSAYESRLLSYAINYAADANPDDTNAVLFAVKGLFGGYFGKYSLLPYYDKLKEYRDTEQRDIWEYDLDLSEEETLKMVRHIWELNGTHSYYYFFTENCSYNMLWLIELARPDIHLREHFNFEVIPLETAHIVKQEGIISQNNYRPSKRSILLKYEELIEDAYLHMPRSLIENKIPLQDITQNIDIPLQQKRYILEASIEYLEYSFSKSQMQKEEYLKMFHNISKQRAALGLGEKLHISTPQNPINSHRAVRATLGAGFKENNKAAYLGIRPAYHSLQDSSYGFLRGTQIEFLNLLLSYSDKKVEVEDATILSIVSLAQRSEFFDSFSWRTKFGWDQKYIDYGTDFIGSVGFGYSWGNKLGYLYFMADPLFYIAKNPRFGIGASAGLCIDSYEFLSTNIEATNRFYDNGTKQLLVQASQSFRLSQNLQVTFEYEYTDKLQDLKKEKETRSKASLNYYF
;
A
#
# COMPACT_ATOMS: atom_id res chain seq x y z
N MET A 1 27.57 -27.45 -22.16
CA MET A 1 26.90 -26.94 -20.95
C MET A 1 25.71 -26.13 -21.43
N ASN A 2 24.49 -26.47 -21.04
CA ASN A 2 23.28 -25.77 -21.51
C ASN A 2 23.09 -24.49 -20.68
N LEU A 3 24.04 -23.56 -20.80
CA LEU A 3 24.06 -22.32 -20.02
C LEU A 3 22.77 -21.51 -20.19
N HIS A 4 22.18 -21.54 -21.39
CA HIS A 4 20.92 -20.85 -21.65
C HIS A 4 19.75 -21.40 -20.83
N GLN A 5 19.82 -22.62 -20.30
CA GLN A 5 18.79 -23.22 -19.44
C GLN A 5 19.01 -22.94 -17.96
N GLU A 6 20.16 -22.36 -17.58
CA GLU A 6 20.43 -22.06 -16.18
C GLU A 6 19.50 -20.94 -15.68
N ARG A 7 18.93 -21.14 -14.48
CA ARG A 7 17.98 -20.20 -13.87
C ARG A 7 18.53 -18.77 -13.80
N TYR A 8 19.82 -18.60 -13.50
CA TYR A 8 20.41 -17.26 -13.46
C TYR A 8 20.34 -16.52 -14.79
N TRP A 9 20.56 -17.23 -15.90
CA TRP A 9 20.43 -16.64 -17.24
C TRP A 9 18.99 -16.26 -17.54
N GLN A 10 18.04 -17.14 -17.19
CA GLN A 10 16.61 -16.87 -17.34
C GLN A 10 16.19 -15.65 -16.51
N LEU A 11 16.73 -15.48 -15.29
CA LEU A 11 16.52 -14.31 -14.44
C LEU A 11 17.11 -13.03 -15.06
N LEU A 12 18.33 -13.08 -15.59
CA LEU A 12 18.95 -11.96 -16.30
C LEU A 12 18.12 -11.50 -17.50
N LEU A 13 17.39 -12.42 -18.15
CA LEU A 13 16.54 -12.11 -19.29
C LEU A 13 15.08 -11.84 -18.93
N HIS A 14 14.69 -11.91 -17.65
CA HIS A 14 13.30 -11.77 -17.20
C HIS A 14 12.34 -12.76 -17.89
N MET A 15 12.81 -13.99 -18.11
CA MET A 15 12.06 -15.03 -18.84
C MET A 15 11.02 -15.73 -17.98
N VAL A 16 9.79 -15.80 -18.50
CA VAL A 16 8.67 -16.59 -17.98
C VAL A 16 8.12 -17.46 -19.11
N ASP A 17 8.07 -18.77 -18.90
CA ASP A 17 7.62 -19.75 -19.91
C ASP A 17 8.27 -19.58 -21.30
N GLY A 18 9.54 -19.19 -21.32
CA GLY A 18 10.33 -19.01 -22.54
C GLY A 18 10.15 -17.66 -23.25
N THR A 19 9.42 -16.71 -22.66
CA THR A 19 9.30 -15.33 -23.18
C THR A 19 9.70 -14.34 -22.10
N SER A 20 10.50 -13.35 -22.46
CA SER A 20 10.88 -12.27 -21.56
C SER A 20 9.74 -11.27 -21.34
N GLU A 21 9.57 -10.85 -20.09
CA GLU A 21 8.69 -9.74 -19.70
C GLU A 21 9.30 -8.35 -19.98
N ILE A 22 10.57 -8.26 -20.35
CA ILE A 22 11.14 -7.03 -20.92
C ILE A 22 10.66 -6.87 -22.36
N ASP A 23 9.98 -5.76 -22.64
CA ASP A 23 9.39 -5.45 -23.95
C ASP A 23 10.30 -4.62 -24.85
N ASP A 24 11.28 -3.93 -24.26
CA ASP A 24 12.21 -3.10 -25.01
C ASP A 24 13.16 -3.95 -25.85
N SER A 25 12.97 -3.94 -27.17
CA SER A 25 13.85 -4.64 -28.13
C SER A 25 15.33 -4.26 -28.01
N SER A 26 15.65 -3.07 -27.49
CA SER A 26 17.04 -2.65 -27.32
C SER A 26 17.76 -3.46 -26.25
N PHE A 27 17.05 -4.04 -25.28
CA PHE A 27 17.63 -4.86 -24.20
C PHE A 27 18.27 -6.16 -24.70
N PHE A 28 17.80 -6.69 -25.83
CA PHE A 28 18.31 -7.92 -26.42
C PHE A 28 19.38 -7.63 -27.47
N LEU A 29 20.41 -8.46 -27.50
CA LEU A 29 21.44 -8.44 -28.52
C LEU A 29 21.04 -9.26 -29.75
N ALA A 30 20.31 -10.36 -29.53
CA ALA A 30 19.68 -11.15 -30.58
C ALA A 30 18.32 -10.58 -30.97
N LYS A 31 17.97 -10.68 -32.26
CA LYS A 31 16.67 -10.20 -32.76
C LYS A 31 15.48 -10.96 -32.17
N ASP A 32 15.69 -12.24 -31.85
CA ASP A 32 14.74 -13.16 -31.23
C ASP A 32 15.06 -13.40 -29.75
N GLY A 33 15.97 -12.62 -29.15
CA GLY A 33 16.41 -12.81 -27.76
C GLY A 33 15.31 -12.70 -26.71
N LYS A 34 14.19 -12.04 -27.05
CA LYS A 34 12.98 -12.00 -26.20
C LYS A 34 12.33 -13.37 -26.03
N THR A 35 12.45 -14.26 -27.01
CA THR A 35 11.78 -15.59 -27.04
C THR A 35 12.75 -16.76 -27.18
N ASP A 36 14.05 -16.49 -27.36
CA ASP A 36 15.09 -17.50 -27.49
C ASP A 36 16.31 -17.12 -26.63
N ALA A 37 16.36 -17.73 -25.44
CA ALA A 37 17.44 -17.53 -24.49
C ALA A 37 18.80 -18.07 -24.98
N ASP A 38 18.82 -19.06 -25.88
CA ASP A 38 20.07 -19.58 -26.45
C ASP A 38 20.61 -18.62 -27.50
N SER A 39 19.75 -18.11 -28.38
CA SER A 39 20.11 -17.07 -29.35
C SER A 39 20.68 -15.83 -28.64
N GLU A 40 20.04 -15.36 -27.57
CA GLU A 40 20.53 -14.22 -26.79
C GLU A 40 21.88 -14.50 -26.10
N LEU A 41 22.08 -15.73 -25.64
CA LEU A 41 23.35 -16.14 -25.03
C LEU A 41 24.48 -16.12 -26.07
N GLN A 42 24.26 -16.70 -27.25
CA GLN A 42 25.25 -16.69 -28.33
C GLN A 42 25.58 -15.26 -28.78
N ALA A 43 24.55 -14.43 -28.99
CA ALA A 43 24.75 -13.02 -29.35
C ALA A 43 25.49 -12.22 -28.28
N THR A 44 25.26 -12.53 -26.99
CA THR A 44 26.01 -11.96 -25.86
C THR A 44 27.48 -12.35 -25.91
N LEU A 45 27.79 -13.63 -26.12
CA LEU A 45 29.17 -14.11 -26.23
C LEU A 45 29.88 -13.49 -27.45
N ASP A 46 29.24 -13.52 -28.62
CA ASP A 46 29.79 -12.91 -29.83
C ASP A 46 30.09 -11.43 -29.61
N SER A 47 29.15 -10.68 -29.00
CA SER A 47 29.34 -9.26 -28.72
C SER A 47 30.48 -9.01 -27.74
N PHE A 48 30.67 -9.85 -26.72
CA PHE A 48 31.74 -9.68 -25.74
C PHE A 48 33.12 -9.98 -26.30
N PHE A 49 33.26 -11.03 -27.11
CA PHE A 49 34.55 -11.47 -27.67
C PHE A 49 34.93 -10.78 -28.99
N GLN A 50 33.96 -10.20 -29.70
CA GLN A 50 34.19 -9.50 -30.98
C GLN A 50 34.03 -7.98 -30.87
N ALA A 51 33.80 -7.42 -29.67
CA ALA A 51 33.67 -5.98 -29.47
C ALA A 51 34.93 -5.24 -29.94
N GLY A 52 34.78 -4.38 -30.95
CA GLY A 52 35.85 -3.45 -31.38
C GLY A 52 35.95 -2.18 -30.51
N THR A 53 34.97 -1.97 -29.62
CA THR A 53 34.90 -0.82 -28.70
C THR A 53 35.22 -1.28 -27.29
N HIS A 54 36.20 -0.61 -26.66
CA HIS A 54 36.70 -0.94 -25.32
C HIS A 54 36.56 0.22 -24.32
N ASP A 55 35.63 1.15 -24.58
CA ASP A 55 35.24 2.25 -23.69
C ASP A 55 33.83 2.04 -23.11
N ASP A 56 33.26 3.06 -22.47
CA ASP A 56 31.92 3.03 -21.86
C ASP A 56 30.79 2.59 -22.81
N ASN A 57 30.96 2.73 -24.13
CA ASN A 57 29.97 2.29 -25.12
C ASN A 57 30.07 0.80 -25.46
N SER A 58 31.04 0.08 -24.88
CA SER A 58 31.19 -1.36 -25.09
C SER A 58 30.00 -2.14 -24.53
N THR A 59 29.60 -3.20 -25.24
CA THR A 59 28.57 -4.14 -24.74
C THR A 59 28.95 -4.73 -23.37
N LEU A 60 30.26 -4.87 -23.08
CA LEU A 60 30.78 -5.29 -21.78
C LEU A 60 30.40 -4.33 -20.64
N CYS A 61 30.34 -3.03 -20.91
CA CYS A 61 29.98 -1.99 -19.95
C CYS A 61 28.47 -1.81 -19.85
N ARG A 62 27.73 -2.14 -20.91
CA ARG A 62 26.26 -2.19 -20.91
C ARG A 62 25.72 -3.36 -20.08
N PHE A 63 26.34 -4.54 -20.16
CA PHE A 63 25.88 -5.77 -19.51
C PHE A 63 26.84 -6.34 -18.45
N PRO A 64 27.13 -5.61 -17.35
CA PRO A 64 28.07 -6.05 -16.32
C PRO A 64 27.59 -7.27 -15.51
N ALA A 65 26.28 -7.53 -15.40
CA ALA A 65 25.76 -8.71 -14.72
C ALA A 65 25.95 -9.96 -15.59
N ARG A 66 25.57 -9.88 -16.87
CA ARG A 66 25.81 -10.96 -17.85
C ARG A 66 27.29 -11.28 -17.98
N LYS A 67 28.14 -10.24 -18.04
CA LYS A 67 29.60 -10.36 -18.05
C LYS A 67 30.11 -11.12 -16.84
N ALA A 68 29.76 -10.66 -15.63
CA ALA A 68 30.25 -11.26 -14.39
C ALA A 68 29.86 -12.73 -14.28
N TRP A 69 28.62 -13.07 -14.62
CA TRP A 69 28.13 -14.44 -14.60
C TRP A 69 28.82 -15.34 -15.63
N LEU A 70 28.98 -14.88 -16.87
CA LEU A 70 29.66 -15.67 -17.90
C LEU A 70 31.14 -15.88 -17.58
N GLN A 71 31.81 -14.86 -17.03
CA GLN A 71 33.20 -14.98 -16.60
C GLN A 71 33.34 -16.06 -15.50
N GLU A 72 32.42 -16.09 -14.53
CA GLU A 72 32.39 -17.11 -13.46
C GLU A 72 32.12 -18.51 -14.03
N LYS A 73 31.08 -18.66 -14.85
CA LYS A 73 30.62 -19.97 -15.37
C LYS A 73 31.57 -20.62 -16.36
N LEU A 74 32.20 -19.82 -17.22
CA LEU A 74 33.10 -20.32 -18.26
C LEU A 74 34.52 -20.53 -17.73
N ASN A 75 34.86 -20.02 -16.53
CA ASN A 75 36.18 -20.09 -15.92
C ASN A 75 37.31 -19.63 -16.88
N ILE A 76 37.05 -18.55 -17.64
CA ILE A 76 37.97 -18.01 -18.64
C ILE A 76 38.94 -17.04 -17.97
N ILE A 77 40.24 -17.32 -18.09
CA ILE A 77 41.32 -16.53 -17.47
C ILE A 77 41.52 -15.19 -18.20
N ASP A 78 41.32 -15.16 -19.53
CA ASP A 78 41.52 -13.98 -20.38
C ASP A 78 40.18 -13.49 -20.96
N PHE A 79 39.27 -13.09 -20.07
CA PHE A 79 37.96 -12.58 -20.47
C PHE A 79 38.11 -11.14 -21.02
N PRO A 80 37.42 -10.75 -22.11
CA PRO A 80 37.52 -9.42 -22.68
C PRO A 80 37.30 -8.29 -21.66
N HIS A 81 38.15 -7.26 -21.75
CA HIS A 81 38.12 -6.09 -20.89
C HIS A 81 37.78 -4.81 -21.69
N ALA A 82 37.06 -3.91 -21.04
CA ALA A 82 36.73 -2.56 -21.50
C ALA A 82 36.82 -1.61 -20.30
N GLY A 83 37.18 -0.35 -20.54
CA GLY A 83 37.16 0.70 -19.53
C GLY A 83 35.74 1.22 -19.34
N CYS A 84 35.08 0.81 -18.25
CA CYS A 84 33.70 1.16 -17.93
C CYS A 84 33.66 2.27 -16.86
N ASP A 85 34.28 3.41 -17.15
CA ASP A 85 34.47 4.51 -16.21
C ASP A 85 33.14 5.04 -15.64
N GLU A 86 32.06 5.11 -16.43
CA GLU A 86 30.75 5.56 -15.94
C GLU A 86 30.12 4.57 -14.97
N TYR A 87 30.13 3.28 -15.32
CA TYR A 87 29.66 2.20 -14.47
C TYR A 87 30.46 2.15 -13.16
N ASP A 88 31.80 2.19 -13.23
CA ASP A 88 32.67 2.13 -12.07
C ASP A 88 32.49 3.33 -11.14
N LYS A 89 32.28 4.53 -11.69
CA LYS A 89 31.95 5.73 -10.89
C LYS A 89 30.65 5.56 -10.12
N ILE A 90 29.61 5.04 -10.78
CA ILE A 90 28.29 4.84 -10.14
C ILE A 90 28.35 3.72 -9.12
N LEU A 91 28.99 2.59 -9.44
CA LEU A 91 29.16 1.48 -8.50
C LEU A 91 29.94 1.91 -7.26
N LYS A 92 31.03 2.67 -7.43
CA LYS A 92 31.83 3.22 -6.32
C LYS A 92 31.02 4.19 -5.45
N ARG A 93 30.15 4.99 -6.06
CA ARG A 93 29.26 5.93 -5.33
C ARG A 93 28.17 5.19 -4.56
N LEU A 94 27.61 4.12 -5.13
CA LEU A 94 26.61 3.28 -4.48
C LEU A 94 27.21 2.47 -3.32
N ASN A 95 28.40 1.91 -3.52
CA ASN A 95 29.12 1.05 -2.58
C ASN A 95 28.18 0.05 -1.86
N PRO A 96 27.48 -0.81 -2.63
CA PRO A 96 26.38 -1.64 -2.12
C PRO A 96 26.89 -2.68 -1.12
N LYS A 97 26.24 -2.77 0.04
CA LYS A 97 26.57 -3.72 1.12
C LYS A 97 25.44 -4.67 1.48
N SER A 98 24.21 -4.17 1.47
CA SER A 98 23.00 -4.97 1.69
C SER A 98 21.80 -4.31 1.02
N ALA A 99 20.67 -5.00 1.02
CA ALA A 99 19.41 -4.46 0.51
C ALA A 99 18.30 -4.55 1.58
N THR A 100 17.33 -3.65 1.47
CA THR A 100 16.16 -3.58 2.36
C THR A 100 14.91 -3.49 1.48
N LEU A 101 13.92 -4.35 1.73
CA LEU A 101 12.58 -4.19 1.16
C LEU A 101 11.82 -3.15 1.97
N VAL A 102 11.39 -2.07 1.32
CA VAL A 102 10.67 -0.96 1.96
C VAL A 102 9.20 -1.03 1.57
N PHE A 103 8.34 -1.08 2.58
CA PHE A 103 6.88 -1.08 2.45
C PHE A 103 6.29 0.15 3.15
N PRO A 104 5.98 1.23 2.41
CA PRO A 104 5.10 2.26 2.91
C PRO A 104 3.65 1.76 2.95
N SER A 105 2.99 1.98 4.09
CA SER A 105 1.64 1.50 4.36
C SER A 105 0.58 2.13 3.45
N ALA A 106 -0.67 1.65 3.52
CA ALA A 106 -1.80 2.22 2.79
C ALA A 106 -1.95 3.75 3.00
N HIS A 107 -2.43 4.46 1.98
CA HIS A 107 -2.86 5.86 2.09
C HIS A 107 -4.38 5.94 2.19
N ILE A 108 -4.92 6.33 3.35
CA ILE A 108 -6.37 6.29 3.63
C ILE A 108 -7.25 7.01 2.59
N ASN A 109 -6.79 8.14 2.03
CA ASN A 109 -7.59 8.98 1.12
C ASN A 109 -7.14 8.98 -0.35
N SER A 110 -6.42 7.94 -0.81
CA SER A 110 -5.99 7.84 -2.22
C SER A 110 -6.18 6.40 -2.73
N PRO A 111 -7.24 6.11 -3.51
CA PRO A 111 -7.51 4.75 -4.00
C PRO A 111 -6.30 4.09 -4.68
N ALA A 112 -5.53 4.86 -5.45
CA ALA A 112 -4.34 4.38 -6.16
C ALA A 112 -3.20 3.96 -5.23
N SER A 113 -3.15 4.49 -4.00
CA SER A 113 -2.09 4.23 -3.00
C SER A 113 -2.61 3.44 -1.78
N MET A 114 -3.90 3.07 -1.77
CA MET A 114 -4.53 2.34 -0.66
C MET A 114 -4.01 0.91 -0.50
N PHE A 115 -3.44 0.31 -1.55
CA PHE A 115 -2.81 -1.02 -1.49
C PHE A 115 -1.39 -1.02 -0.88
N GLY A 116 -0.84 0.16 -0.57
CA GLY A 116 0.57 0.29 -0.22
C GLY A 116 1.47 0.35 -1.45
N HIS A 117 2.78 0.29 -1.23
CA HIS A 117 3.79 0.23 -2.29
C HIS A 117 4.96 -0.60 -1.79
N THR A 118 5.74 -1.22 -2.67
CA THR A 118 7.06 -1.75 -2.28
C THR A 118 8.14 -1.28 -3.23
N PHE A 119 9.32 -1.08 -2.68
CA PHE A 119 10.54 -0.75 -3.42
C PHE A 119 11.75 -1.22 -2.63
N LEU A 120 12.92 -1.27 -3.26
CA LEU A 120 14.16 -1.71 -2.61
C LEU A 120 15.03 -0.51 -2.24
N ARG A 121 15.71 -0.57 -1.10
CA ARG A 121 16.78 0.35 -0.73
C ARG A 121 18.10 -0.39 -0.74
N ILE A 122 19.09 0.14 -1.46
CA ILE A 122 20.47 -0.34 -1.42
C ILE A 122 21.21 0.40 -0.32
N ASN A 123 21.64 -0.36 0.69
CA ASN A 123 22.41 0.13 1.82
C ASN A 123 23.87 0.21 1.42
N SER A 124 24.44 1.40 1.60
CA SER A 124 25.85 1.64 1.38
C SER A 124 26.67 1.40 2.65
N ALA A 125 28.00 1.36 2.53
CA ALA A 125 28.89 1.36 3.70
C ALA A 125 28.86 2.66 4.53
N TYR A 126 28.17 3.71 4.06
CA TYR A 126 28.05 4.97 4.79
C TYR A 126 27.04 4.84 5.94
N GLU A 127 27.36 5.38 7.12
CA GLU A 127 26.51 5.23 8.31
C GLU A 127 25.10 5.85 8.17
N SER A 128 24.93 6.84 7.29
CA SER A 128 23.65 7.54 7.11
C SER A 128 22.75 6.85 6.08
N ARG A 129 21.62 6.30 6.54
CA ARG A 129 20.55 5.74 5.69
C ARG A 129 20.02 6.76 4.65
N LEU A 130 20.12 8.07 4.91
CA LEU A 130 19.64 9.11 3.98
C LEU A 130 20.51 9.23 2.71
N LEU A 131 21.74 8.73 2.74
CA LEU A 131 22.66 8.71 1.60
C LEU A 131 22.51 7.44 0.74
N SER A 132 21.60 6.53 1.14
CA SER A 132 21.29 5.31 0.40
C SER A 132 20.43 5.60 -0.84
N TYR A 133 20.32 4.62 -1.74
CA TYR A 133 19.54 4.74 -2.96
C TYR A 133 18.33 3.82 -2.92
N ALA A 134 17.22 4.29 -3.48
CA ALA A 134 16.00 3.54 -3.70
C ALA A 134 15.96 3.07 -5.16
N ILE A 135 15.67 1.79 -5.35
CA ILE A 135 15.31 1.20 -6.64
C ILE A 135 13.79 1.16 -6.68
N ASN A 136 13.21 1.88 -7.61
CA ASN A 136 11.77 1.99 -7.76
C ASN A 136 11.36 1.60 -9.18
N TYR A 137 10.23 0.93 -9.31
CA TYR A 137 9.59 0.65 -10.58
C TYR A 137 8.24 1.36 -10.63
N ALA A 138 7.99 2.14 -11.68
CA ALA A 138 6.77 2.93 -11.80
C ALA A 138 6.35 3.07 -13.26
N ALA A 139 5.05 3.27 -13.47
CA ALA A 139 4.48 3.63 -14.76
C ALA A 139 4.97 5.01 -15.20
N ASP A 140 5.49 5.09 -16.42
CA ASP A 140 5.86 6.32 -17.11
C ASP A 140 4.60 6.92 -17.74
N ALA A 141 3.89 7.71 -16.94
CA ALA A 141 2.70 8.42 -17.35
C ALA A 141 3.00 9.92 -17.47
N ASN A 142 2.91 10.47 -18.68
CA ASN A 142 3.01 11.91 -18.87
C ASN A 142 1.76 12.59 -18.26
N PRO A 143 1.90 13.42 -17.20
CA PRO A 143 0.77 14.06 -16.53
C PRO A 143 -0.02 15.00 -17.45
N ASP A 144 0.63 15.53 -18.49
CA ASP A 144 0.03 16.50 -19.41
C ASP A 144 -0.88 15.83 -20.48
N ASP A 145 -0.78 14.51 -20.68
CA ASP A 145 -1.42 13.80 -21.80
C ASP A 145 -2.67 12.99 -21.40
N THR A 146 -3.03 12.90 -20.12
CA THR A 146 -4.13 12.02 -19.68
C THR A 146 -5.02 12.62 -18.59
N ASN A 147 -6.34 12.59 -18.79
CA ASN A 147 -7.30 12.88 -17.72
C ASN A 147 -7.35 11.71 -16.71
N ALA A 148 -7.81 11.98 -15.48
CA ALA A 148 -7.76 11.01 -14.38
C ALA A 148 -8.48 9.68 -14.66
N VAL A 149 -9.57 9.70 -15.46
CA VAL A 149 -10.31 8.48 -15.82
C VAL A 149 -9.53 7.64 -16.83
N LEU A 150 -9.00 8.27 -17.89
CA LEU A 150 -8.17 7.59 -18.87
C LEU A 150 -6.88 7.07 -18.25
N PHE A 151 -6.31 7.81 -17.29
CA PHE A 151 -5.16 7.38 -16.51
C PHE A 151 -5.46 6.10 -15.71
N ALA A 152 -6.59 6.07 -14.99
CA ALA A 152 -6.99 4.89 -14.23
C ALA A 152 -7.25 3.68 -15.15
N VAL A 153 -7.96 3.87 -16.27
CA VAL A 153 -8.22 2.78 -17.23
C VAL A 153 -6.92 2.27 -17.86
N LYS A 154 -6.03 3.15 -18.32
CA LYS A 154 -4.73 2.74 -18.87
C LYS A 154 -3.88 2.02 -17.83
N GLY A 155 -3.85 2.48 -16.58
CA GLY A 155 -3.14 1.81 -15.49
C GLY A 155 -3.65 0.39 -15.23
N LEU A 156 -4.98 0.20 -15.23
CA LEU A 156 -5.60 -1.11 -14.98
C LEU A 156 -5.36 -2.13 -16.12
N PHE A 157 -5.24 -1.67 -17.37
CA PHE A 157 -5.22 -2.54 -18.56
C PHE A 157 -3.90 -2.53 -19.35
N GLY A 158 -2.77 -2.10 -18.79
CA GLY A 158 -1.47 -2.20 -19.48
C GLY A 158 -1.14 -1.06 -20.44
N GLY A 159 -1.73 0.11 -20.26
CA GLY A 159 -1.62 1.26 -21.17
C GLY A 159 -0.40 2.17 -20.92
N TYR A 160 0.50 1.80 -20.01
CA TYR A 160 1.73 2.52 -19.68
C TYR A 160 2.95 1.61 -19.76
N PHE A 161 4.10 2.20 -20.02
CA PHE A 161 5.38 1.53 -19.87
C PHE A 161 5.88 1.69 -18.44
N GLY A 162 6.33 0.62 -17.81
CA GLY A 162 7.01 0.65 -16.54
C GLY A 162 8.52 0.73 -16.72
N LYS A 163 9.18 1.49 -15.84
CA LYS A 163 10.64 1.67 -15.87
C LYS A 163 11.23 1.55 -14.48
N TYR A 164 12.42 0.95 -14.41
CA TYR A 164 13.26 1.00 -13.22
C TYR A 164 13.91 2.38 -13.09
N SER A 165 14.07 2.83 -11.86
CA SER A 165 14.71 4.10 -11.52
C SER A 165 15.54 3.94 -10.26
N LEU A 166 16.72 4.55 -10.25
CA LEU A 166 17.61 4.60 -9.10
C LEU A 166 17.67 6.04 -8.59
N LEU A 167 17.08 6.27 -7.43
CA LEU A 167 16.85 7.61 -6.88
C LEU A 167 17.42 7.70 -5.46
N PRO A 168 17.78 8.89 -4.95
CA PRO A 168 18.14 9.04 -3.55
C PRO A 168 17.00 8.61 -2.61
N TYR A 169 17.32 7.85 -1.56
CA TYR A 169 16.29 7.33 -0.64
C TYR A 169 15.53 8.44 0.09
N TYR A 170 16.19 9.58 0.37
CA TYR A 170 15.53 10.70 1.03
C TYR A 170 14.38 11.31 0.20
N ASP A 171 14.42 11.21 -1.13
CA ASP A 171 13.34 11.68 -2.00
C ASP A 171 12.09 10.80 -1.81
N LYS A 172 12.27 9.48 -1.70
CA LYS A 172 11.18 8.53 -1.40
C LYS A 172 10.65 8.68 0.02
N LEU A 173 11.51 9.03 0.99
CA LEU A 173 11.04 9.40 2.32
C LEU A 173 10.19 10.67 2.29
N LYS A 174 10.60 11.69 1.54
CA LYS A 174 9.81 12.92 1.40
C LYS A 174 8.46 12.66 0.74
N GLU A 175 8.43 11.87 -0.32
CA GLU A 175 7.19 11.45 -1.00
C GLU A 175 6.25 10.70 -0.03
N TYR A 176 6.72 9.60 0.56
CA TYR A 176 5.83 8.71 1.32
C TYR A 176 5.57 9.14 2.76
N ARG A 177 6.60 9.53 3.50
CA ARG A 177 6.50 9.87 4.93
C ARG A 177 5.91 11.27 5.14
N ASP A 178 6.33 12.23 4.33
CA ASP A 178 6.02 13.65 4.54
C ASP A 178 4.79 14.09 3.74
N THR A 179 4.78 13.86 2.43
CA THR A 179 3.69 14.30 1.55
C THR A 179 2.47 13.38 1.60
N GLU A 180 2.68 12.07 1.51
CA GLU A 180 1.61 11.06 1.57
C GLU A 180 1.28 10.63 3.01
N GLN A 181 2.11 10.99 4.00
CA GLN A 181 1.85 10.72 5.42
C GLN A 181 1.67 9.22 5.76
N ARG A 182 2.41 8.36 5.07
CA ARG A 182 2.37 6.91 5.26
C ARG A 182 3.48 6.48 6.17
N ASP A 183 3.14 5.63 7.12
CA ASP A 183 4.16 4.97 7.93
C ASP A 183 4.95 4.01 7.04
N ILE A 184 6.24 3.83 7.34
CA ILE A 184 7.14 3.03 6.52
C ILE A 184 7.70 1.88 7.35
N TRP A 185 7.59 0.67 6.80
CA TRP A 185 8.26 -0.52 7.28
C TRP A 185 9.45 -0.84 6.39
N GLU A 186 10.60 -1.08 7.00
CA GLU A 186 11.85 -1.42 6.33
C GLU A 186 12.28 -2.82 6.78
N TYR A 187 12.32 -3.76 5.85
CA TYR A 187 12.68 -5.17 6.07
C TYR A 187 14.07 -5.42 5.50
N ASP A 188 15.08 -5.48 6.38
CA ASP A 188 16.46 -5.72 5.97
C ASP A 188 16.58 -7.16 5.47
N LEU A 189 17.03 -7.32 4.22
CA LEU A 189 17.13 -8.62 3.59
C LEU A 189 18.44 -9.29 4.04
N ASP A 190 18.37 -10.57 4.35
CA ASP A 190 19.55 -11.41 4.63
C ASP A 190 20.25 -11.78 3.31
N LEU A 191 20.77 -10.77 2.61
CA LEU A 191 21.57 -10.91 1.39
C LEU A 191 23.02 -10.52 1.69
N SER A 192 23.95 -11.30 1.16
CA SER A 192 25.37 -10.97 1.20
C SER A 192 25.70 -9.76 0.31
N GLU A 193 26.89 -9.19 0.50
CA GLU A 193 27.40 -8.12 -0.34
C GLU A 193 27.49 -8.55 -1.82
N GLU A 194 27.88 -9.80 -2.09
CA GLU A 194 27.98 -10.34 -3.45
C GLU A 194 26.60 -10.48 -4.12
N GLU A 195 25.61 -11.01 -3.38
CA GLU A 195 24.23 -11.11 -3.87
C GLU A 195 23.62 -9.72 -4.13
N THR A 196 23.89 -8.76 -3.23
CA THR A 196 23.47 -7.36 -3.43
C THR A 196 24.17 -6.74 -4.66
N LEU A 197 25.44 -7.07 -4.90
CA LEU A 197 26.17 -6.61 -6.07
C LEU A 197 25.62 -7.19 -7.38
N LYS A 198 25.17 -8.46 -7.38
CA LYS A 198 24.47 -9.07 -8.52
C LYS A 198 23.23 -8.25 -8.90
N MET A 199 22.43 -7.88 -7.89
CA MET A 199 21.26 -7.02 -8.07
C MET A 199 21.63 -5.67 -8.70
N VAL A 200 22.60 -4.96 -8.13
CA VAL A 200 23.03 -3.63 -8.60
C VAL A 200 23.59 -3.67 -10.02
N ARG A 201 24.36 -4.71 -10.36
CA ARG A 201 24.84 -4.94 -11.73
C ARG A 201 23.68 -5.04 -12.71
N HIS A 202 22.64 -5.78 -12.37
CA HIS A 202 21.53 -5.97 -13.28
C HIS A 202 20.62 -4.74 -13.40
N ILE A 203 20.46 -3.95 -12.34
CA ILE A 203 19.74 -2.67 -12.40
C ILE A 203 20.39 -1.71 -13.41
N TRP A 204 21.73 -1.76 -13.54
CA TRP A 204 22.43 -1.03 -14.60
C TRP A 204 22.02 -1.49 -16.00
N GLU A 205 21.89 -2.80 -16.22
CA GLU A 205 21.48 -3.38 -17.51
C GLU A 205 20.05 -3.00 -17.91
N LEU A 206 19.18 -2.81 -16.91
CA LEU A 206 17.80 -2.37 -17.06
C LEU A 206 17.66 -0.86 -17.22
N ASN A 207 18.76 -0.11 -17.16
CA ASN A 207 18.70 1.35 -17.29
C ASN A 207 18.27 1.73 -18.72
N GLY A 208 17.20 2.52 -18.81
CA GLY A 208 16.65 2.96 -20.10
C GLY A 208 15.79 1.93 -20.82
N THR A 209 15.57 0.74 -20.24
CA THR A 209 14.64 -0.27 -20.80
C THR A 209 13.23 -0.07 -20.24
N HIS A 210 12.26 -0.72 -20.87
CA HIS A 210 10.86 -0.69 -20.44
C HIS A 210 10.16 -2.04 -20.62
N SER A 211 9.09 -2.22 -19.84
CA SER A 211 8.10 -3.30 -19.98
C SER A 211 6.70 -2.70 -19.93
N TYR A 212 5.68 -3.41 -20.38
CA TYR A 212 4.29 -3.03 -20.12
C TYR A 212 4.00 -3.04 -18.61
N TYR A 213 3.29 -2.02 -18.12
CA TYR A 213 2.91 -1.90 -16.72
C TYR A 213 1.48 -2.37 -16.51
N TYR A 214 1.30 -3.50 -15.82
CA TYR A 214 -0.01 -4.02 -15.44
C TYR A 214 -0.25 -3.84 -13.94
N PHE A 215 -1.26 -3.05 -13.56
CA PHE A 215 -1.50 -2.70 -12.15
C PHE A 215 -1.71 -3.91 -11.23
N PHE A 216 -2.42 -4.94 -11.69
CA PHE A 216 -2.71 -6.12 -10.87
C PHE A 216 -1.59 -7.17 -10.88
N THR A 217 -0.73 -7.23 -11.91
CA THR A 217 0.25 -8.31 -12.08
C THR A 217 1.67 -7.76 -12.12
N GLU A 218 2.10 -7.26 -13.27
CA GLU A 218 3.46 -6.78 -13.54
C GLU A 218 3.68 -5.35 -13.01
N ASN A 219 3.38 -5.14 -11.73
CA ASN A 219 3.45 -3.84 -11.07
C ASN A 219 4.79 -3.61 -10.36
N CYS A 220 4.87 -2.50 -9.63
CA CYS A 220 6.05 -2.12 -8.84
C CYS A 220 6.57 -3.22 -7.91
N SER A 221 5.66 -3.96 -7.27
CA SER A 221 6.03 -4.93 -6.25
C SER A 221 6.54 -6.22 -6.87
N TYR A 222 5.91 -6.67 -7.96
CA TYR A 222 6.37 -7.81 -8.74
C TYR A 222 7.80 -7.61 -9.27
N ASN A 223 8.07 -6.43 -9.82
CA ASN A 223 9.38 -6.07 -10.38
C ASN A 223 10.50 -6.01 -9.33
N MET A 224 10.18 -5.86 -8.04
CA MET A 224 11.18 -6.00 -6.96
C MET A 224 11.54 -7.46 -6.69
N LEU A 225 10.60 -8.39 -6.90
CA LEU A 225 10.86 -9.82 -6.69
C LEU A 225 11.88 -10.37 -7.70
N TRP A 226 11.82 -9.92 -8.96
CA TRP A 226 12.84 -10.23 -9.98
C TRP A 226 14.25 -9.90 -9.49
N LEU A 227 14.43 -8.72 -8.90
CA LEU A 227 15.71 -8.26 -8.40
C LEU A 227 16.20 -9.08 -7.21
N ILE A 228 15.30 -9.46 -6.29
CA ILE A 228 15.64 -10.29 -5.13
C ILE A 228 16.02 -11.71 -5.56
N GLU A 229 15.27 -12.32 -6.48
CA GLU A 229 15.61 -13.64 -7.03
C GLU A 229 16.92 -13.60 -7.82
N LEU A 230 17.19 -12.54 -8.57
CA LEU A 230 18.47 -12.39 -9.24
C LEU A 230 19.63 -12.24 -8.26
N ALA A 231 19.40 -11.64 -7.08
CA ALA A 231 20.39 -11.59 -6.02
C ALA A 231 20.65 -12.99 -5.44
N ARG A 232 19.59 -13.76 -5.14
CA ARG A 232 19.64 -15.15 -4.64
C ARG A 232 18.77 -16.09 -5.50
N PRO A 233 19.35 -16.73 -6.53
CA PRO A 233 18.61 -17.49 -7.54
C PRO A 233 17.86 -18.72 -7.03
N ASP A 234 18.25 -19.23 -5.86
CA ASP A 234 17.62 -20.39 -5.24
C ASP A 234 16.22 -20.07 -4.68
N ILE A 235 15.84 -18.78 -4.58
CA ILE A 235 14.51 -18.35 -4.14
C ILE A 235 13.56 -18.21 -5.34
N HIS A 236 12.29 -18.51 -5.10
CA HIS A 236 11.21 -18.52 -6.09
C HIS A 236 10.02 -17.66 -5.58
N LEU A 237 10.25 -16.37 -5.35
CA LEU A 237 9.27 -15.40 -4.83
C LEU A 237 8.10 -15.13 -5.80
N ARG A 238 8.38 -14.99 -7.10
CA ARG A 238 7.40 -14.60 -8.13
C ARG A 238 6.39 -15.70 -8.39
N GLU A 239 6.80 -16.96 -8.29
CA GLU A 239 5.99 -18.14 -8.57
C GLU A 239 4.81 -18.31 -7.58
N HIS A 240 4.81 -17.57 -6.47
CA HIS A 240 3.67 -17.47 -5.54
C HIS A 240 2.50 -16.63 -6.10
N PHE A 241 2.69 -15.88 -7.18
CA PHE A 241 1.72 -14.91 -7.70
C PHE A 241 1.23 -15.28 -9.11
N ASN A 242 0.07 -15.91 -9.21
CA ASN A 242 -0.50 -16.35 -10.49
C ASN A 242 -1.71 -15.52 -10.98
N PHE A 243 -2.28 -14.68 -10.12
CA PHE A 243 -3.51 -13.93 -10.41
C PHE A 243 -3.34 -12.43 -10.20
N GLU A 244 -2.76 -12.04 -9.07
CA GLU A 244 -2.49 -10.65 -8.73
C GLU A 244 -1.27 -10.54 -7.82
N VAL A 245 -0.63 -9.38 -7.80
CA VAL A 245 0.51 -9.05 -6.96
C VAL A 245 0.15 -7.83 -6.11
N ILE A 246 -0.15 -8.07 -4.84
CA ILE A 246 -0.44 -7.01 -3.88
C ILE A 246 0.84 -6.66 -3.11
N PRO A 247 1.19 -5.38 -2.92
CA PRO A 247 2.43 -4.97 -2.26
C PRO A 247 2.67 -5.64 -0.91
N LEU A 248 1.65 -5.72 -0.03
CA LEU A 248 1.82 -6.39 1.26
C LEU A 248 2.04 -7.91 1.14
N GLU A 249 1.43 -8.55 0.14
CA GLU A 249 1.63 -9.97 -0.11
C GLU A 249 3.06 -10.29 -0.53
N THR A 250 3.73 -9.39 -1.26
CA THR A 250 5.16 -9.54 -1.56
C THR A 250 6.02 -9.53 -0.29
N ALA A 251 5.70 -8.70 0.70
CA ALA A 251 6.38 -8.72 2.00
C ALA A 251 6.09 -10.02 2.78
N HIS A 252 4.84 -10.52 2.76
CA HIS A 252 4.50 -11.81 3.36
C HIS A 252 5.31 -12.96 2.76
N ILE A 253 5.45 -13.02 1.43
CA ILE A 253 6.22 -14.06 0.74
C ILE A 253 7.72 -13.94 1.04
N VAL A 254 8.28 -12.73 1.04
CA VAL A 254 9.69 -12.50 1.41
C VAL A 254 9.99 -12.96 2.85
N LYS A 255 9.04 -12.77 3.77
CA LYS A 255 9.13 -13.33 5.13
C LYS A 255 9.03 -14.86 5.14
N GLN A 256 8.14 -15.43 4.34
CA GLN A 256 7.93 -16.88 4.26
C GLN A 256 9.18 -17.60 3.76
N GLU A 257 9.90 -17.02 2.80
CA GLU A 257 11.20 -17.53 2.32
C GLU A 257 12.35 -17.32 3.33
N GLY A 258 12.09 -16.69 4.48
CA GLY A 258 13.04 -16.59 5.58
C GLY A 258 14.22 -15.63 5.33
N ILE A 259 14.11 -14.73 4.34
CA ILE A 259 15.19 -13.81 3.94
C ILE A 259 15.11 -12.43 4.59
N ILE A 260 14.34 -12.27 5.67
CA ILE A 260 14.28 -11.03 6.45
C ILE A 260 15.10 -11.21 7.72
N SER A 261 16.14 -10.39 7.89
CA SER A 261 17.01 -10.40 9.07
C SER A 261 16.52 -9.44 10.17
N GLN A 262 15.98 -8.28 9.78
CA GLN A 262 15.56 -7.25 10.73
C GLN A 262 14.37 -6.44 10.19
N ASN A 263 13.53 -5.96 11.12
CA ASN A 263 12.41 -5.07 10.83
C ASN A 263 12.68 -3.70 11.47
N ASN A 264 12.46 -2.61 10.72
CA ASN A 264 12.53 -1.25 11.25
C ASN A 264 11.25 -0.49 10.91
N TYR A 265 10.76 0.30 11.87
CA TYR A 265 9.59 1.15 11.70
C TYR A 265 10.02 2.62 11.64
N ARG A 266 9.45 3.35 10.68
CA ARG A 266 9.62 4.80 10.55
C ARG A 266 8.25 5.47 10.58
N PRO A 267 7.97 6.30 11.60
CA PRO A 267 6.70 7.01 11.68
C PRO A 267 6.58 8.07 10.59
N SER A 268 5.37 8.22 10.10
CA SER A 268 4.93 9.31 9.23
C SER A 268 4.85 10.63 9.97
N LYS A 269 4.79 11.73 9.21
CA LYS A 269 4.48 13.06 9.74
C LYS A 269 3.12 13.08 10.47
N ARG A 270 2.16 12.28 10.00
CA ARG A 270 0.86 12.09 10.67
C ARG A 270 1.02 11.42 12.05
N SER A 271 1.76 10.32 12.13
CA SER A 271 2.01 9.62 13.40
C SER A 271 2.76 10.51 14.41
N ILE A 272 3.66 11.37 13.94
CA ILE A 272 4.34 12.38 14.77
C ILE A 272 3.36 13.43 15.29
N LEU A 273 2.55 14.05 14.42
CA LEU A 273 1.58 15.07 14.82
C LEU A 273 0.51 14.53 15.78
N LEU A 274 -0.01 13.32 15.53
CA LEU A 274 -0.94 12.66 16.46
C LEU A 274 -0.29 12.35 17.82
N LYS A 275 1.02 12.08 17.85
CA LYS A 275 1.72 11.91 19.13
C LYS A 275 1.80 13.23 19.89
N TYR A 276 2.00 14.35 19.21
CA TYR A 276 1.94 15.67 19.86
C TYR A 276 0.53 16.01 20.34
N GLU A 277 -0.51 15.62 19.60
CA GLU A 277 -1.91 15.77 20.04
C GLU A 277 -2.19 15.03 21.36
N GLU A 278 -1.53 13.90 21.63
CA GLU A 278 -1.61 13.22 22.92
C GLU A 278 -0.81 13.87 24.06
N LEU A 279 0.24 14.63 23.74
CA LEU A 279 1.19 15.16 24.73
C LEU A 279 0.93 16.62 25.09
N ILE A 280 0.37 17.39 24.16
CA ILE A 280 -0.02 18.78 24.39
C ILE A 280 -1.31 18.78 25.21
N GLU A 281 -1.32 19.55 26.30
CA GLU A 281 -2.54 19.72 27.11
C GLU A 281 -3.66 20.37 26.29
N ASP A 282 -4.91 19.93 26.50
CA ASP A 282 -6.09 20.39 25.75
C ASP A 282 -6.21 21.93 25.66
N ALA A 283 -5.79 22.64 26.72
CA ALA A 283 -5.79 24.10 26.79
C ALA A 283 -4.88 24.76 25.72
N TYR A 284 -3.84 24.07 25.27
CA TYR A 284 -2.85 24.58 24.31
C TYR A 284 -2.86 23.86 22.96
N LEU A 285 -3.66 22.80 22.81
CA LEU A 285 -3.63 21.91 21.65
C LEU A 285 -3.89 22.63 20.32
N HIS A 286 -4.71 23.68 20.33
CA HIS A 286 -5.02 24.50 19.14
C HIS A 286 -3.90 25.48 18.74
N MET A 287 -2.94 25.74 19.64
CA MET A 287 -1.90 26.76 19.43
C MET A 287 -0.97 26.47 18.25
N PRO A 288 -0.50 25.23 17.99
CA PRO A 288 0.40 24.99 16.88
C PRO A 288 -0.24 25.32 15.53
N ARG A 289 -1.50 24.90 15.32
CA ARG A 289 -2.28 25.24 14.12
C ARG A 289 -2.51 26.75 14.03
N SER A 290 -2.94 27.37 15.12
CA SER A 290 -3.21 28.81 15.18
C SER A 290 -1.97 29.66 14.89
N LEU A 291 -0.78 29.22 15.33
CA LEU A 291 0.48 29.88 15.04
C LEU A 291 0.80 29.83 13.53
N ILE A 292 0.63 28.67 12.90
CA ILE A 292 0.94 28.50 11.47
C ILE A 292 -0.08 29.22 10.58
N GLU A 293 -1.33 29.32 11.02
CA GLU A 293 -2.38 30.09 10.34
C GLU A 293 -2.32 31.60 10.66
N ASN A 294 -1.25 32.06 11.33
CA ASN A 294 -1.04 33.46 11.74
C ASN A 294 -2.19 34.06 12.58
N LYS A 295 -2.95 33.21 13.31
CA LYS A 295 -4.04 33.63 14.21
C LYS A 295 -3.54 34.09 15.57
N ILE A 296 -2.37 33.63 15.99
CA ILE A 296 -1.68 34.06 17.21
C ILE A 296 -0.21 34.36 16.90
N PRO A 297 0.40 35.37 17.53
CA PRO A 297 1.83 35.62 17.44
C PRO A 297 2.66 34.60 18.25
N LEU A 298 3.91 34.38 17.85
CA LEU A 298 4.86 33.47 18.52
C LEU A 298 5.13 33.84 20.00
N GLN A 299 4.95 35.12 20.34
CA GLN A 299 5.10 35.65 21.69
C GLN A 299 4.06 35.09 22.66
N ASP A 300 2.85 34.78 22.18
CA ASP A 300 1.77 34.22 23.00
C ASP A 300 2.11 32.82 23.54
N ILE A 301 3.06 32.13 22.91
CA ILE A 301 3.58 30.85 23.38
C ILE A 301 4.86 31.06 24.21
N THR A 302 5.82 31.80 23.65
CA THR A 302 7.17 31.91 24.23
C THR A 302 7.20 32.73 25.52
N GLN A 303 6.44 33.83 25.60
CA GLN A 303 6.44 34.77 26.73
C GLN A 303 5.36 34.49 27.76
N ASN A 304 4.39 33.62 27.47
CA ASN A 304 3.31 33.28 28.38
C ASN A 304 3.83 32.45 29.56
N ILE A 305 3.72 32.98 30.78
CA ILE A 305 4.25 32.34 32.00
C ILE A 305 3.38 31.16 32.47
N ASP A 306 2.11 31.12 32.05
CA ASP A 306 1.15 30.09 32.44
C ASP A 306 1.37 28.79 31.69
N ILE A 307 2.09 28.81 30.56
CA ILE A 307 2.42 27.60 29.80
C ILE A 307 3.69 26.95 30.39
N PRO A 308 3.61 25.71 30.90
CA PRO A 308 4.79 25.00 31.37
C PRO A 308 5.88 24.89 30.30
N LEU A 309 7.15 24.93 30.71
CA LEU A 309 8.27 24.91 29.76
C LEU A 309 8.22 23.73 28.78
N GLN A 310 7.82 22.55 29.25
CA GLN A 310 7.69 21.38 28.39
C GLN A 310 6.54 21.50 27.39
N GLN A 311 5.40 22.09 27.79
CA GLN A 311 4.29 22.39 26.88
C GLN A 311 4.71 23.39 25.79
N LYS A 312 5.47 24.44 26.13
CA LYS A 312 6.04 25.36 25.12
C LYS A 312 6.89 24.61 24.10
N ARG A 313 7.70 23.65 24.53
CA ARG A 313 8.54 22.83 23.64
C ARG A 313 7.67 21.98 22.71
N TYR A 314 6.68 21.28 23.24
CA TYR A 314 5.76 20.48 22.43
C TYR A 314 4.96 21.31 21.44
N ILE A 315 4.43 22.47 21.84
CA ILE A 315 3.71 23.37 20.95
C ILE A 315 4.60 23.79 19.78
N LEU A 316 5.82 24.26 20.05
CA LEU A 316 6.73 24.73 19.00
C LEU A 316 7.24 23.60 18.10
N GLU A 317 7.48 22.40 18.64
CA GLU A 317 7.84 21.22 17.84
C GLU A 317 6.68 20.78 16.94
N ALA A 318 5.46 20.69 17.48
CA ALA A 318 4.26 20.41 16.71
C ALA A 318 4.00 21.48 15.64
N SER A 319 4.30 22.76 15.94
CA SER A 319 4.22 23.84 14.95
C SER A 319 5.19 23.64 13.79
N ILE A 320 6.42 23.19 14.06
CA ILE A 320 7.40 22.89 13.00
C ILE A 320 6.89 21.73 12.14
N GLU A 321 6.43 20.65 12.75
CA GLU A 321 5.90 19.49 12.03
C GLU A 321 4.67 19.86 11.19
N TYR A 322 3.75 20.66 11.73
CA TYR A 322 2.56 21.14 11.04
C TYR A 322 2.91 22.14 9.93
N LEU A 323 3.89 23.01 10.13
CA LEU A 323 4.39 23.93 9.11
C LEU A 323 4.97 23.17 7.91
N GLU A 324 5.80 22.17 8.16
CA GLU A 324 6.34 21.29 7.11
C GLU A 324 5.23 20.53 6.38
N TYR A 325 4.22 20.06 7.12
CA TYR A 325 3.03 19.44 6.54
C TYR A 325 2.27 20.40 5.60
N SER A 326 1.93 21.60 6.05
CA SER A 326 1.23 22.61 5.25
C SER A 326 2.03 22.99 3.99
N PHE A 327 3.36 23.10 4.12
CA PHE A 327 4.23 23.33 2.97
C PHE A 327 4.23 22.16 1.98
N SER A 328 4.27 20.91 2.47
CA SER A 328 4.22 19.70 1.63
C SER A 328 2.91 19.56 0.84
N LYS A 329 1.82 20.16 1.33
CA LYS A 329 0.51 20.24 0.66
C LYS A 329 0.34 21.48 -0.23
N SER A 330 1.43 22.22 -0.47
CA SER A 330 1.45 23.44 -1.29
C SER A 330 0.48 24.52 -0.79
N GLN A 331 0.21 24.55 0.52
CA GLN A 331 -0.68 25.53 1.14
C GLN A 331 0.05 26.83 1.53
N MET A 332 1.37 26.89 1.32
CA MET A 332 2.22 28.01 1.73
C MET A 332 3.35 28.26 0.72
N GLN A 333 3.72 29.52 0.53
CA GLN A 333 4.87 29.91 -0.31
C GLN A 333 6.20 29.60 0.37
N LYS A 334 7.23 29.28 -0.42
CA LYS A 334 8.54 28.84 0.10
C LYS A 334 9.20 29.91 0.99
N GLU A 335 9.12 31.18 0.61
CA GLU A 335 9.74 32.28 1.36
C GLU A 335 9.08 32.48 2.72
N GLU A 336 7.76 32.32 2.79
CA GLU A 336 6.99 32.38 4.05
C GLU A 336 7.35 31.19 4.95
N TYR A 337 7.33 29.98 4.39
CA TYR A 337 7.74 28.76 5.07
C TYR A 337 9.13 28.90 5.71
N LEU A 338 10.14 29.33 4.94
CA LEU A 338 11.51 29.45 5.43
C LEU A 338 11.63 30.47 6.56
N LYS A 339 10.91 31.60 6.48
CA LYS A 339 10.89 32.62 7.54
C LYS A 339 10.26 32.08 8.82
N MET A 340 9.09 31.45 8.72
CA MET A 340 8.39 30.87 9.88
C MET A 340 9.22 29.75 10.50
N PHE A 341 9.73 28.83 9.68
CA PHE A 341 10.57 27.72 10.12
C PHE A 341 11.79 28.22 10.89
N HIS A 342 12.50 29.22 10.36
CA HIS A 342 13.65 29.82 11.04
C HIS A 342 13.26 30.45 12.39
N ASN A 343 12.18 31.23 12.42
CA ASN A 343 11.73 31.92 13.63
C ASN A 343 11.30 30.95 14.74
N ILE A 344 10.49 29.96 14.39
CA ILE A 344 9.98 28.94 15.34
C ILE A 344 11.13 28.08 15.82
N SER A 345 11.99 27.59 14.92
CA SER A 345 13.15 26.76 15.28
C SER A 345 14.12 27.50 16.20
N LYS A 346 14.36 28.79 15.96
CA LYS A 346 15.20 29.63 16.83
C LYS A 346 14.63 29.73 18.25
N GLN A 347 13.32 29.97 18.38
CA GLN A 347 12.68 30.02 19.69
C GLN A 347 12.67 28.66 20.38
N ARG A 348 12.37 27.58 19.63
CA ARG A 348 12.41 26.22 20.17
C ARG A 348 13.81 25.87 20.69
N ALA A 349 14.86 26.19 19.94
CA ALA A 349 16.25 25.94 20.35
C ALA A 349 16.61 26.67 21.66
N ALA A 350 16.11 27.90 21.86
CA ALA A 350 16.35 28.68 23.07
C ALA A 350 15.74 28.06 24.35
N LEU A 351 14.73 27.18 24.22
CA LEU A 351 14.11 26.49 25.36
C LEU A 351 14.94 25.29 25.88
N GLY A 352 16.08 24.97 25.27
CA GLY A 352 16.95 23.88 25.67
C GLY A 352 16.40 22.48 25.37
N LEU A 353 17.03 21.45 25.95
CA LEU A 353 16.65 20.05 25.73
C LEU A 353 15.28 19.74 26.36
N GLY A 354 14.40 19.17 25.55
CA GLY A 354 13.09 18.65 25.97
C GLY A 354 13.12 17.15 26.17
N GLU A 355 12.00 16.59 26.60
CA GLU A 355 11.77 15.14 26.56
C GLU A 355 11.84 14.62 25.11
N LYS A 356 12.40 13.42 24.94
CA LYS A 356 12.49 12.79 23.63
C LYS A 356 11.11 12.29 23.22
N LEU A 357 10.69 12.58 21.99
CA LEU A 357 9.44 12.06 21.45
C LEU A 357 9.54 10.53 21.29
N HIS A 358 8.69 9.81 22.03
CA HIS A 358 8.55 8.36 21.93
C HIS A 358 7.24 8.01 21.23
N ILE A 359 7.36 7.49 19.99
CA ILE A 359 6.23 7.01 19.20
C ILE A 359 6.19 5.49 19.32
N SER A 360 5.06 4.96 19.78
CA SER A 360 4.84 3.51 19.83
C SER A 360 4.90 2.93 18.43
N THR A 361 5.67 1.86 18.26
CA THR A 361 5.69 1.12 16.99
C THR A 361 4.33 0.40 16.83
N PRO A 362 3.58 0.64 15.75
CA PRO A 362 2.32 -0.03 15.51
C PRO A 362 2.56 -1.50 15.14
N GLN A 363 1.47 -2.24 14.97
CA GLN A 363 1.57 -3.64 14.55
C GLN A 363 2.17 -3.77 13.16
N ASN A 364 3.08 -4.73 13.01
CA ASN A 364 3.80 -4.93 11.76
C ASN A 364 2.87 -5.55 10.70
N PRO A 365 2.67 -4.91 9.53
CA PRO A 365 1.84 -5.40 8.44
C PRO A 365 2.21 -6.82 7.97
N ILE A 366 3.47 -7.22 8.08
CA ILE A 366 3.94 -8.57 7.69
C ILE A 366 3.40 -9.70 8.59
N ASN A 367 2.74 -9.33 9.68
CA ASN A 367 2.04 -10.21 10.61
C ASN A 367 0.52 -10.05 10.47
N SER A 368 0.02 -9.30 9.49
CA SER A 368 -1.41 -9.23 9.15
C SER A 368 -1.89 -10.51 8.47
N HIS A 369 -3.20 -10.67 8.31
CA HIS A 369 -3.74 -11.77 7.51
C HIS A 369 -3.39 -11.60 6.03
N ARG A 370 -3.43 -12.70 5.28
CA ARG A 370 -3.27 -12.71 3.82
C ARG A 370 -4.49 -12.10 3.11
N ALA A 371 -4.34 -11.67 1.86
CA ALA A 371 -5.37 -10.97 1.09
C ALA A 371 -6.60 -11.84 0.77
N VAL A 372 -6.38 -13.09 0.30
CA VAL A 372 -7.46 -13.98 -0.12
C VAL A 372 -8.14 -14.55 1.10
N ARG A 373 -9.47 -14.41 1.20
CA ARG A 373 -10.29 -14.93 2.30
C ARG A 373 -11.30 -15.96 1.79
N ALA A 374 -11.23 -17.18 2.30
CA ALA A 374 -12.32 -18.15 2.22
C ALA A 374 -13.15 -18.13 3.51
N THR A 375 -14.48 -18.19 3.36
CA THR A 375 -15.43 -18.13 4.47
C THR A 375 -16.31 -19.37 4.48
N LEU A 376 -16.42 -20.02 5.63
CA LEU A 376 -17.42 -21.05 5.90
C LEU A 376 -18.25 -20.61 7.10
N GLY A 377 -19.57 -20.55 6.97
CA GLY A 377 -20.45 -20.08 8.03
C GLY A 377 -21.71 -20.90 8.21
N ALA A 378 -22.33 -20.76 9.38
CA ALA A 378 -23.64 -21.31 9.69
C ALA A 378 -24.42 -20.35 10.56
N GLY A 379 -25.75 -20.36 10.44
CA GLY A 379 -26.58 -19.39 11.10
C GLY A 379 -28.07 -19.57 10.85
N PHE A 380 -28.81 -18.47 11.02
CA PHE A 380 -30.23 -18.38 10.80
C PHE A 380 -30.56 -17.22 9.87
N LYS A 381 -31.38 -17.48 8.86
CA LYS A 381 -32.08 -16.47 8.05
C LYS A 381 -33.54 -16.53 8.47
N GLU A 382 -33.98 -15.48 9.17
CA GLU A 382 -35.24 -15.46 9.92
C GLU A 382 -35.31 -16.64 10.90
N ASN A 383 -36.19 -17.61 10.63
CA ASN A 383 -36.36 -18.83 11.44
C ASN A 383 -35.70 -20.07 10.81
N ASN A 384 -35.09 -19.94 9.63
CA ASN A 384 -34.55 -21.05 8.87
C ASN A 384 -33.04 -21.17 9.07
N LYS A 385 -32.55 -22.41 9.20
CA LYS A 385 -31.11 -22.69 9.27
C LYS A 385 -30.48 -22.39 7.92
N ALA A 386 -29.37 -21.65 7.95
CA ALA A 386 -28.61 -21.29 6.77
C ALA A 386 -27.15 -21.72 6.92
N ALA A 387 -26.56 -22.22 5.83
CA ALA A 387 -25.12 -22.38 5.68
C ALA A 387 -24.59 -21.32 4.71
N TYR A 388 -23.33 -20.90 4.89
CA TYR A 388 -22.71 -19.85 4.10
C TYR A 388 -21.36 -20.32 3.57
N LEU A 389 -21.06 -19.98 2.31
CA LEU A 389 -19.78 -20.21 1.68
C LEU A 389 -19.36 -18.94 0.93
N GLY A 390 -18.16 -18.45 1.15
CA GLY A 390 -17.68 -17.24 0.49
C GLY A 390 -16.21 -17.26 0.10
N ILE A 391 -15.87 -16.42 -0.86
CA ILE A 391 -14.50 -16.17 -1.32
C ILE A 391 -14.33 -14.68 -1.63
N ARG A 392 -13.22 -14.10 -1.20
CA ARG A 392 -12.78 -12.75 -1.53
C ARG A 392 -11.30 -12.76 -1.90
N PRO A 393 -10.91 -12.49 -3.16
CA PRO A 393 -9.51 -12.47 -3.58
C PRO A 393 -8.69 -11.34 -2.95
N ALA A 394 -9.23 -10.13 -2.90
CA ALA A 394 -8.54 -8.97 -2.36
C ALA A 394 -9.50 -8.06 -1.58
N TYR A 395 -9.11 -7.34 -0.53
CA TYR A 395 -7.82 -7.33 0.19
C TYR A 395 -8.07 -7.40 1.70
N HIS A 396 -8.95 -6.54 2.22
CA HIS A 396 -9.29 -6.45 3.64
C HIS A 396 -10.63 -5.73 3.81
N SER A 397 -11.48 -6.20 4.73
CA SER A 397 -12.74 -5.53 5.11
C SER A 397 -12.74 -5.08 6.56
N LEU A 398 -13.64 -4.15 6.91
CA LEU A 398 -13.76 -3.64 8.28
C LEU A 398 -14.13 -4.73 9.31
N GLN A 399 -14.68 -5.87 8.86
CA GLN A 399 -15.00 -7.01 9.73
C GLN A 399 -13.79 -7.93 9.97
N ASP A 400 -12.76 -7.86 9.13
CA ASP A 400 -11.55 -8.65 9.30
C ASP A 400 -10.69 -8.10 10.46
N SER A 401 -9.59 -8.78 10.79
CA SER A 401 -8.69 -8.29 11.82
C SER A 401 -7.92 -7.09 11.30
N SER A 402 -8.03 -5.95 11.97
CA SER A 402 -7.31 -4.71 11.64
C SER A 402 -5.81 -4.77 11.96
N TYR A 403 -5.31 -5.88 12.53
CA TYR A 403 -3.92 -6.02 12.91
C TYR A 403 -2.99 -5.88 11.70
N GLY A 404 -2.11 -4.87 11.73
CA GLY A 404 -1.18 -4.57 10.64
C GLY A 404 -1.80 -3.82 9.45
N PHE A 405 -3.11 -3.52 9.49
CA PHE A 405 -3.79 -2.70 8.49
C PHE A 405 -4.02 -1.28 9.01
N LEU A 406 -4.21 -0.34 8.08
CA LEU A 406 -4.55 1.03 8.45
C LEU A 406 -6.01 1.07 8.94
N ARG A 407 -6.18 1.58 10.16
CA ARG A 407 -7.48 1.69 10.83
C ARG A 407 -8.53 2.43 9.99
N GLY A 408 -9.73 1.87 9.91
CA GLY A 408 -10.85 2.48 9.18
C GLY A 408 -10.73 2.38 7.66
N THR A 409 -9.90 1.46 7.14
CA THR A 409 -9.79 1.20 5.71
C THR A 409 -10.40 -0.14 5.33
N GLN A 410 -11.03 -0.19 4.15
CA GLN A 410 -11.45 -1.43 3.51
C GLN A 410 -11.24 -1.30 2.01
N ILE A 411 -10.80 -2.39 1.42
CA ILE A 411 -10.74 -2.58 -0.02
C ILE A 411 -11.16 -4.00 -0.30
N GLU A 412 -12.26 -4.13 -1.04
CA GLU A 412 -12.69 -5.41 -1.59
C GLU A 412 -12.77 -5.27 -3.10
N PHE A 413 -11.95 -6.04 -3.80
CA PHE A 413 -12.04 -6.26 -5.24
C PHE A 413 -12.48 -7.69 -5.44
N LEU A 414 -13.71 -7.83 -5.93
CA LEU A 414 -14.41 -9.11 -6.01
C LEU A 414 -14.69 -9.71 -4.62
N ASN A 415 -15.95 -10.04 -4.36
CA ASN A 415 -16.36 -10.87 -3.23
C ASN A 415 -17.58 -11.66 -3.66
N LEU A 416 -17.66 -12.93 -3.27
CA LEU A 416 -18.85 -13.74 -3.48
C LEU A 416 -19.21 -14.42 -2.16
N LEU A 417 -20.45 -14.25 -1.72
CA LEU A 417 -21.03 -14.93 -0.58
C LEU A 417 -22.32 -15.62 -1.00
N LEU A 418 -22.34 -16.94 -0.85
CA LEU A 418 -23.50 -17.78 -1.11
C LEU A 418 -24.11 -18.21 0.22
N SER A 419 -25.44 -18.33 0.26
CA SER A 419 -26.15 -19.03 1.33
C SER A 419 -26.89 -20.25 0.80
N TYR A 420 -27.08 -21.23 1.66
CA TYR A 420 -27.99 -22.35 1.46
C TYR A 420 -28.99 -22.41 2.61
N SER A 421 -30.26 -22.18 2.33
CA SER A 421 -31.38 -22.21 3.29
C SER A 421 -32.63 -22.72 2.58
N ASP A 422 -33.49 -23.48 3.26
CA ASP A 422 -34.75 -24.03 2.71
C ASP A 422 -34.62 -24.71 1.32
N LYS A 423 -33.54 -25.47 1.11
CA LYS A 423 -33.22 -26.16 -0.16
C LYS A 423 -32.99 -25.21 -1.34
N LYS A 424 -32.68 -23.94 -1.09
CA LYS A 424 -32.31 -22.95 -2.10
C LYS A 424 -30.91 -22.44 -1.85
N VAL A 425 -30.15 -22.28 -2.92
CA VAL A 425 -28.88 -21.56 -2.92
C VAL A 425 -29.17 -20.15 -3.40
N GLU A 426 -28.71 -19.15 -2.67
CA GLU A 426 -28.89 -17.74 -3.01
C GLU A 426 -27.55 -17.00 -2.95
N VAL A 427 -27.40 -15.97 -3.79
CA VAL A 427 -26.28 -15.05 -3.72
C VAL A 427 -26.63 -13.97 -2.71
N GLU A 428 -25.93 -13.95 -1.57
CA GLU A 428 -26.16 -12.98 -0.50
C GLU A 428 -25.46 -11.65 -0.80
N ASP A 429 -24.22 -11.73 -1.29
CA ASP A 429 -23.42 -10.59 -1.72
C ASP A 429 -22.51 -11.02 -2.88
N ALA A 430 -22.43 -10.20 -3.92
CA ALA A 430 -21.46 -10.32 -5.00
C ALA A 430 -20.87 -8.92 -5.26
N THR A 431 -19.82 -8.54 -4.55
CA THR A 431 -19.21 -7.22 -4.69
C THR A 431 -18.21 -7.22 -5.85
N ILE A 432 -18.25 -6.20 -6.71
CA ILE A 432 -17.20 -5.93 -7.70
C ILE A 432 -16.11 -5.08 -7.05
N LEU A 433 -16.53 -3.99 -6.41
CA LEU A 433 -15.66 -3.03 -5.76
C LEU A 433 -16.34 -2.48 -4.51
N SER A 434 -15.65 -2.53 -3.37
CA SER A 434 -16.01 -1.80 -2.17
C SER A 434 -14.77 -1.11 -1.61
N ILE A 435 -14.81 0.20 -1.46
CA ILE A 435 -13.73 0.96 -0.82
C ILE A 435 -14.33 1.75 0.32
N VAL A 436 -13.71 1.67 1.49
CA VAL A 436 -14.09 2.49 2.65
C VAL A 436 -12.85 3.19 3.18
N SER A 437 -12.96 4.50 3.37
CA SER A 437 -12.00 5.34 4.06
C SER A 437 -12.71 6.13 5.16
N LEU A 438 -12.61 5.65 6.39
CA LEU A 438 -13.14 6.30 7.58
C LEU A 438 -12.05 7.09 8.29
N ALA A 439 -11.39 8.00 7.56
CA ALA A 439 -10.29 8.80 8.09
C ALA A 439 -10.74 9.63 9.31
N GLN A 440 -10.12 9.36 10.47
CA GLN A 440 -10.49 10.05 11.70
C GLN A 440 -9.98 11.50 11.70
N ARG A 441 -10.87 12.42 12.10
CA ARG A 441 -10.53 13.82 12.33
C ARG A 441 -9.73 13.97 13.61
N SER A 442 -8.84 14.95 13.61
CA SER A 442 -8.01 15.35 14.75
C SER A 442 -7.72 16.86 14.66
N GLU A 443 -7.10 17.45 15.67
CA GLU A 443 -6.78 18.90 15.67
C GLU A 443 -6.01 19.33 14.40
N PHE A 444 -5.07 18.48 13.95
CA PHE A 444 -4.20 18.76 12.82
C PHE A 444 -4.75 18.27 11.47
N PHE A 445 -5.77 17.41 11.48
CA PHE A 445 -6.26 16.73 10.28
C PHE A 445 -7.77 16.87 10.12
N ASP A 446 -8.17 17.76 9.20
CA ASP A 446 -9.56 17.95 8.76
C ASP A 446 -10.02 16.86 7.78
N SER A 447 -9.74 15.59 8.12
CA SER A 447 -10.01 14.45 7.25
C SER A 447 -11.51 14.29 6.94
N PHE A 448 -11.80 14.00 5.68
CA PHE A 448 -13.12 13.61 5.22
C PHE A 448 -13.17 12.09 5.06
N SER A 449 -14.30 11.49 5.45
CA SER A 449 -14.55 10.06 5.27
C SER A 449 -15.41 9.83 4.04
N TRP A 450 -15.12 8.77 3.30
CA TRP A 450 -15.88 8.41 2.11
C TRP A 450 -15.92 6.90 1.94
N ARG A 451 -16.95 6.42 1.25
CA ARG A 451 -17.08 5.01 0.90
C ARG A 451 -17.75 4.83 -0.44
N THR A 452 -17.51 3.72 -1.10
CA THR A 452 -18.21 3.35 -2.33
C THR A 452 -18.43 1.86 -2.35
N LYS A 453 -19.54 1.43 -2.95
CA LYS A 453 -19.85 0.02 -3.18
C LYS A 453 -20.52 -0.14 -4.53
N PHE A 454 -20.04 -1.10 -5.31
CA PHE A 454 -20.65 -1.59 -6.54
C PHE A 454 -20.70 -3.11 -6.52
N GLY A 455 -21.86 -3.69 -6.76
CA GLY A 455 -22.05 -5.14 -6.74
C GLY A 455 -23.51 -5.54 -6.68
N TRP A 456 -23.80 -6.74 -6.20
CA TRP A 456 -25.15 -7.22 -5.96
C TRP A 456 -25.32 -7.62 -4.50
N ASP A 457 -26.44 -7.26 -3.89
CA ASP A 457 -26.81 -7.74 -2.56
C ASP A 457 -28.32 -7.93 -2.42
N GLN A 458 -28.72 -8.54 -1.31
CA GLN A 458 -30.14 -8.77 -0.98
C GLN A 458 -30.74 -7.69 -0.07
N LYS A 459 -30.11 -6.51 0.03
CA LYS A 459 -30.54 -5.45 0.95
C LYS A 459 -31.55 -4.50 0.29
N TYR A 460 -31.96 -4.76 -0.94
CA TYR A 460 -33.00 -4.00 -1.64
C TYR A 460 -34.40 -4.21 -1.02
N ILE A 461 -35.36 -3.35 -1.38
CA ILE A 461 -36.75 -3.38 -0.88
C ILE A 461 -37.43 -4.69 -1.32
N ASP A 462 -37.27 -5.08 -2.60
CA ASP A 462 -37.86 -6.31 -3.13
C ASP A 462 -37.07 -7.56 -2.70
N TYR A 463 -37.70 -8.74 -2.81
CA TYR A 463 -37.04 -10.02 -2.59
C TYR A 463 -36.18 -10.38 -3.81
N GLY A 464 -34.86 -10.40 -3.63
CA GLY A 464 -33.93 -10.79 -4.68
C GLY A 464 -32.51 -10.29 -4.44
N THR A 465 -31.63 -10.64 -5.37
CA THR A 465 -30.25 -10.15 -5.45
C THR A 465 -30.21 -9.11 -6.55
N ASP A 466 -30.07 -7.84 -6.18
CA ASP A 466 -30.15 -6.71 -7.10
C ASP A 466 -28.84 -5.92 -7.11
N PHE A 467 -28.53 -5.32 -8.25
CA PHE A 467 -27.31 -4.53 -8.38
C PHE A 467 -27.44 -3.22 -7.59
N ILE A 468 -26.43 -2.90 -6.79
CA ILE A 468 -26.32 -1.67 -6.01
C ILE A 468 -25.09 -0.87 -6.48
N GLY A 469 -25.28 0.43 -6.61
CA GLY A 469 -24.19 1.41 -6.61
C GLY A 469 -24.40 2.43 -5.52
N SER A 470 -23.37 2.73 -4.73
CA SER A 470 -23.44 3.77 -3.69
C SER A 470 -22.12 4.52 -3.59
N VAL A 471 -22.21 5.82 -3.33
CA VAL A 471 -21.06 6.67 -3.01
C VAL A 471 -21.41 7.50 -1.80
N GLY A 472 -20.79 7.16 -0.67
CA GLY A 472 -21.04 7.73 0.64
C GLY A 472 -19.96 8.69 1.10
N PHE A 473 -20.37 9.63 1.94
CA PHE A 473 -19.58 10.76 2.38
C PHE A 473 -19.88 11.11 3.82
N GLY A 474 -18.88 11.53 4.58
CA GLY A 474 -19.10 11.85 5.99
C GLY A 474 -17.84 12.11 6.78
N TYR A 475 -17.92 11.83 8.07
CA TYR A 475 -16.85 12.13 9.02
C TYR A 475 -16.73 11.03 10.07
N SER A 476 -15.50 10.85 10.55
CA SER A 476 -15.18 9.93 11.63
C SER A 476 -14.34 10.62 12.71
N TRP A 477 -14.52 10.19 13.96
CA TRP A 477 -13.75 10.61 15.12
C TRP A 477 -13.38 9.37 15.92
N GLY A 478 -12.15 9.30 16.42
CA GLY A 478 -11.68 8.13 17.15
C GLY A 478 -10.62 8.46 18.18
N ASN A 479 -10.39 7.48 19.04
CA ASN A 479 -9.35 7.49 20.06
C ASN A 479 -8.67 6.11 20.11
N LYS A 480 -7.90 5.82 21.17
CA LYS A 480 -7.21 4.53 21.34
C LYS A 480 -8.16 3.33 21.50
N LEU A 481 -9.40 3.53 21.91
CA LEU A 481 -10.39 2.46 22.13
C LEU A 481 -11.12 2.06 20.85
N GLY A 482 -11.57 3.06 20.10
CA GLY A 482 -12.52 2.89 19.00
C GLY A 482 -12.70 4.17 18.20
N TYR A 483 -13.53 4.10 17.17
CA TYR A 483 -13.95 5.26 16.39
C TYR A 483 -15.44 5.19 16.06
N LEU A 484 -16.06 6.36 15.98
CA LEU A 484 -17.42 6.53 15.49
C LEU A 484 -17.38 7.20 14.12
N TYR A 485 -18.39 6.97 13.31
CA TYR A 485 -18.54 7.68 12.04
C TYR A 485 -20.01 7.94 11.70
N PHE A 486 -20.24 8.99 10.93
CA PHE A 486 -21.53 9.34 10.35
C PHE A 486 -21.38 9.53 8.85
N MET A 487 -22.24 8.89 8.06
CA MET A 487 -22.19 8.93 6.59
C MET A 487 -23.56 9.28 6.00
N ALA A 488 -23.53 10.00 4.88
CA ALA A 488 -24.64 10.13 3.96
C ALA A 488 -24.31 9.38 2.67
N ASP A 489 -25.18 8.47 2.25
CA ASP A 489 -24.93 7.49 1.19
C ASP A 489 -25.97 7.62 0.06
N PRO A 490 -25.79 8.53 -0.91
CA PRO A 490 -26.45 8.42 -2.19
C PRO A 490 -26.27 7.01 -2.79
N LEU A 491 -27.37 6.38 -3.17
CA LEU A 491 -27.37 5.02 -3.70
C LEU A 491 -28.44 4.82 -4.76
N PHE A 492 -28.21 3.82 -5.61
CA PHE A 492 -29.21 3.34 -6.56
C PHE A 492 -29.22 1.82 -6.60
N TYR A 493 -30.39 1.26 -6.89
CA TYR A 493 -30.56 -0.15 -7.22
C TYR A 493 -31.05 -0.31 -8.64
N ILE A 494 -30.46 -1.26 -9.37
CA ILE A 494 -30.96 -1.73 -10.66
C ILE A 494 -31.69 -3.06 -10.40
N ALA A 495 -33.01 -2.95 -10.26
CA ALA A 495 -33.94 -4.05 -10.09
C ALA A 495 -35.02 -3.98 -11.19
N LYS A 496 -36.09 -4.79 -11.10
CA LYS A 496 -37.26 -4.66 -11.99
C LYS A 496 -37.81 -3.24 -12.04
N ASN A 497 -37.81 -2.56 -10.89
CA ASN A 497 -38.09 -1.14 -10.77
C ASN A 497 -36.83 -0.47 -10.21
N PRO A 498 -36.05 0.26 -11.02
CA PRO A 498 -34.90 0.99 -10.52
C PRO A 498 -35.31 2.01 -9.45
N ARG A 499 -34.49 2.16 -8.41
CA ARG A 499 -34.74 3.10 -7.31
C ARG A 499 -33.50 3.89 -6.99
N PHE A 500 -33.72 5.16 -6.68
CA PHE A 500 -32.71 6.02 -6.08
C PHE A 500 -33.05 6.25 -4.61
N GLY A 501 -32.03 6.39 -3.79
CA GLY A 501 -32.20 6.70 -2.38
C GLY A 501 -30.99 7.38 -1.78
N ILE A 502 -31.17 7.80 -0.53
CA ILE A 502 -30.10 8.30 0.31
C ILE A 502 -30.13 7.55 1.64
N GLY A 503 -28.97 6.99 2.02
CA GLY A 503 -28.72 6.43 3.34
C GLY A 503 -28.19 7.48 4.29
N ALA A 504 -28.59 7.42 5.56
CA ALA A 504 -27.94 8.09 6.67
C ALA A 504 -27.47 7.03 7.65
N SER A 505 -26.16 6.91 7.81
CA SER A 505 -25.51 5.85 8.58
C SER A 505 -24.78 6.41 9.79
N ALA A 506 -24.88 5.72 10.92
CA ALA A 506 -24.07 5.95 12.12
C ALA A 506 -23.40 4.64 12.49
N GLY A 507 -22.08 4.64 12.66
CA GLY A 507 -21.33 3.44 12.99
C GLY A 507 -20.32 3.64 14.11
N LEU A 508 -19.98 2.54 14.75
CA LEU A 508 -19.05 2.41 15.85
C LEU A 508 -18.15 1.21 15.58
N CYS A 509 -16.85 1.40 15.69
CA CYS A 509 -15.85 0.35 15.69
C CYS A 509 -15.03 0.40 16.97
N ILE A 510 -14.85 -0.75 17.61
CA ILE A 510 -13.96 -0.94 18.77
C ILE A 510 -12.88 -1.93 18.34
N ASP A 511 -11.63 -1.48 18.35
CA ASP A 511 -10.48 -2.18 17.75
C ASP A 511 -9.19 -2.01 18.56
N SER A 512 -9.31 -1.67 19.84
CA SER A 512 -8.17 -1.44 20.73
C SER A 512 -7.34 -2.68 21.06
N TYR A 513 -7.89 -3.87 20.84
CA TYR A 513 -7.22 -5.12 21.13
C TYR A 513 -6.84 -5.84 19.84
N GLU A 514 -5.63 -6.37 19.80
CA GLU A 514 -5.07 -7.05 18.63
C GLU A 514 -5.88 -8.29 18.20
N PHE A 515 -6.59 -8.91 19.13
CA PHE A 515 -7.29 -10.18 18.93
C PHE A 515 -8.80 -10.04 18.74
N LEU A 516 -9.40 -8.86 18.99
CA LEU A 516 -10.85 -8.66 18.89
C LEU A 516 -11.21 -7.35 18.21
N SER A 517 -12.25 -7.37 17.39
CA SER A 517 -12.87 -6.16 16.86
C SER A 517 -14.39 -6.25 16.90
N THR A 518 -15.03 -5.14 17.22
CA THR A 518 -16.49 -5.01 17.25
C THR A 518 -16.90 -3.91 16.29
N ASN A 519 -17.77 -4.19 15.32
CA ASN A 519 -18.34 -3.18 14.44
C ASN A 519 -19.86 -3.17 14.57
N ILE A 520 -20.44 -1.98 14.71
CA ILE A 520 -21.89 -1.78 14.74
C ILE A 520 -22.22 -0.64 13.79
N GLU A 521 -23.16 -0.83 12.87
CA GLU A 521 -23.67 0.22 11.98
C GLU A 521 -25.19 0.20 11.97
N ALA A 522 -25.80 1.37 12.07
CA ALA A 522 -27.21 1.58 11.82
C ALA A 522 -27.40 2.55 10.65
N THR A 523 -28.19 2.16 9.66
CA THR A 523 -28.45 2.94 8.45
C THR A 523 -29.93 3.09 8.22
N ASN A 524 -30.40 4.33 8.08
CA ASN A 524 -31.73 4.64 7.57
C ASN A 524 -31.63 5.03 6.09
N ARG A 525 -32.30 4.29 5.21
CA ARG A 525 -32.42 4.62 3.78
C ARG A 525 -33.78 5.21 3.48
N PHE A 526 -33.78 6.27 2.67
CA PHE A 526 -34.97 6.94 2.17
C PHE A 526 -34.95 6.85 0.64
N TYR A 527 -35.99 6.25 0.06
CA TYR A 527 -36.09 6.04 -1.38
C TYR A 527 -37.02 7.05 -2.05
N ASP A 528 -36.84 7.25 -3.36
CA ASP A 528 -37.62 8.16 -4.21
C ASP A 528 -39.15 7.94 -4.17
N ASN A 529 -39.59 6.71 -3.94
CA ASN A 529 -40.99 6.33 -3.82
C ASN A 529 -41.59 6.55 -2.41
N GLY A 530 -40.83 7.13 -1.49
CA GLY A 530 -41.25 7.37 -0.10
C GLY A 530 -41.03 6.17 0.85
N THR A 531 -40.55 5.04 0.35
CA THR A 531 -40.20 3.87 1.19
C THR A 531 -39.04 4.21 2.12
N LYS A 532 -39.12 3.70 3.35
CA LYS A 532 -38.06 3.82 4.35
C LYS A 532 -37.55 2.44 4.74
N GLN A 533 -36.25 2.32 4.95
CA GLN A 533 -35.62 1.07 5.37
C GLN A 533 -34.62 1.35 6.49
N LEU A 534 -34.74 0.63 7.60
CA LEU A 534 -33.73 0.63 8.67
C LEU A 534 -32.92 -0.65 8.57
N LEU A 535 -31.60 -0.50 8.56
CA LEU A 535 -30.63 -1.58 8.59
C LEU A 535 -29.81 -1.43 9.86
N VAL A 536 -29.64 -2.52 10.61
CA VAL A 536 -28.72 -2.58 11.75
C VAL A 536 -27.83 -3.79 11.57
N GLN A 537 -26.53 -3.57 11.59
CA GLN A 537 -25.52 -4.61 11.47
C GLN A 537 -24.61 -4.55 12.69
N ALA A 538 -24.33 -5.71 13.27
CA ALA A 538 -23.36 -5.86 14.34
C ALA A 538 -22.46 -7.05 14.02
N SER A 539 -21.16 -6.89 14.21
CA SER A 539 -20.18 -7.96 14.07
C SER A 539 -19.20 -7.96 15.24
N GLN A 540 -18.86 -9.16 15.70
CA GLN A 540 -17.79 -9.40 16.66
C GLN A 540 -16.82 -10.40 16.05
N SER A 541 -15.59 -9.97 15.85
CA SER A 541 -14.53 -10.77 15.25
C SER A 541 -13.46 -11.12 16.29
N PHE A 542 -12.93 -12.34 16.19
CA PHE A 542 -11.84 -12.88 17.00
C PHE A 542 -10.73 -13.41 16.09
N ARG A 543 -9.55 -12.81 16.16
CA ARG A 543 -8.35 -13.29 15.47
C ARG A 543 -7.76 -14.46 16.26
N LEU A 544 -7.85 -15.68 15.73
CA LEU A 544 -7.34 -16.90 16.37
C LEU A 544 -5.86 -17.14 16.04
N SER A 545 -5.44 -16.80 14.82
CA SER A 545 -4.05 -16.81 14.37
C SER A 545 -3.86 -15.72 13.31
N GLN A 546 -2.67 -15.61 12.70
CA GLN A 546 -2.42 -14.65 11.61
C GLN A 546 -3.45 -14.78 10.48
N ASN A 547 -3.80 -16.02 10.11
CA ASN A 547 -4.59 -16.34 8.94
C ASN A 547 -5.92 -17.05 9.27
N LEU A 548 -6.37 -16.98 10.52
CA LEU A 548 -7.62 -17.60 10.95
C LEU A 548 -8.39 -16.67 11.89
N GLN A 549 -9.66 -16.47 11.57
CA GLN A 549 -10.57 -15.63 12.34
C GLN A 549 -11.94 -16.28 12.47
N VAL A 550 -12.59 -16.09 13.62
CA VAL A 550 -14.01 -16.39 13.80
C VAL A 550 -14.78 -15.07 13.94
N THR A 551 -15.88 -14.95 13.22
CA THR A 551 -16.73 -13.76 13.22
C THR A 551 -18.17 -14.13 13.50
N PHE A 552 -18.81 -13.42 14.41
CA PHE A 552 -20.23 -13.49 14.68
C PHE A 552 -20.89 -12.24 14.12
N GLU A 553 -21.90 -12.42 13.28
CA GLU A 553 -22.62 -11.33 12.62
C GLU A 553 -24.11 -11.43 12.95
N TYR A 554 -24.71 -10.27 13.17
CA TYR A 554 -26.15 -10.08 13.30
C TYR A 554 -26.58 -8.94 12.39
N GLU A 555 -27.56 -9.18 11.54
CA GLU A 555 -28.19 -8.18 10.69
C GLU A 555 -29.70 -8.14 10.95
N TYR A 556 -30.23 -6.93 11.06
CA TYR A 556 -31.67 -6.66 11.14
C TYR A 556 -32.04 -5.66 10.05
N THR A 557 -33.06 -6.01 9.27
CA THR A 557 -33.61 -5.17 8.22
C THR A 557 -35.09 -4.95 8.47
N ASP A 558 -35.51 -3.69 8.45
CA ASP A 558 -36.90 -3.27 8.63
C ASP A 558 -37.32 -2.45 7.41
N LYS A 559 -38.22 -3.00 6.60
CA LYS A 559 -38.74 -2.39 5.38
C LYS A 559 -40.13 -1.82 5.66
N LEU A 560 -40.30 -0.53 5.40
CA LEU A 560 -41.55 0.19 5.62
C LEU A 560 -42.06 0.73 4.27
N GLN A 561 -42.93 -0.05 3.64
CA GLN A 561 -43.53 0.24 2.34
C GLN A 561 -45.05 0.34 2.50
N ASP A 562 -45.65 1.47 2.12
CA ASP A 562 -47.12 1.66 2.15
C ASP A 562 -47.79 1.23 3.47
N LEU A 563 -47.15 1.53 4.62
CA LEU A 563 -47.58 1.15 5.99
C LEU A 563 -47.52 -0.36 6.31
N LYS A 564 -47.06 -1.22 5.41
CA LYS A 564 -46.69 -2.61 5.71
C LYS A 564 -45.25 -2.68 6.19
N LYS A 565 -45.06 -3.42 7.27
CA LYS A 565 -43.78 -3.59 7.95
C LYS A 565 -43.28 -5.02 7.73
N GLU A 566 -42.20 -5.17 6.99
CA GLU A 566 -41.52 -6.45 6.82
C GLU A 566 -40.19 -6.42 7.56
N LYS A 567 -39.93 -7.46 8.35
CA LYS A 567 -38.74 -7.56 9.18
C LYS A 567 -37.97 -8.81 8.80
N GLU A 568 -36.69 -8.64 8.50
CA GLU A 568 -35.76 -9.74 8.24
C GLU A 568 -34.65 -9.71 9.29
N THR A 569 -34.33 -10.87 9.86
CA THR A 569 -33.17 -11.04 10.74
C THR A 569 -32.23 -12.07 10.16
N ARG A 570 -30.93 -11.82 10.25
CA ARG A 570 -29.89 -12.79 9.90
C ARG A 570 -28.90 -12.85 11.05
N SER A 571 -28.53 -14.05 11.47
CA SER A 571 -27.42 -14.24 12.39
C SER A 571 -26.53 -15.34 11.86
N LYS A 572 -25.21 -15.17 11.89
CA LYS A 572 -24.28 -16.19 11.44
C LYS A 572 -22.98 -16.16 12.24
N ALA A 573 -22.40 -17.34 12.40
CA ALA A 573 -21.03 -17.51 12.84
C ALA A 573 -20.22 -18.02 11.65
N SER A 574 -19.09 -17.36 11.37
CA SER A 574 -18.24 -17.60 10.21
C SER A 574 -16.82 -17.92 10.66
N LEU A 575 -16.22 -18.95 10.06
CA LEU A 575 -14.78 -19.19 10.09
C LEU A 575 -14.17 -18.62 8.81
N ASN A 576 -13.27 -17.67 8.96
CA ASN A 576 -12.55 -17.01 7.88
C ASN A 576 -11.10 -17.50 7.87
N TYR A 577 -10.68 -18.08 6.75
CA TYR A 577 -9.30 -18.51 6.52
C TYR A 577 -8.68 -17.65 5.42
N TYR A 578 -7.46 -17.17 5.68
CA TYR A 578 -6.73 -16.26 4.79
C TYR A 578 -5.49 -16.96 4.21
N PHE A 579 -5.23 -16.85 2.91
CA PHE A 579 -4.10 -17.54 2.27
C PHE A 579 -3.43 -16.74 1.16
#